data_AF-A0A966FE57-F1
#
_entry.id   AF-A0A966FE57-F1
#
_cell.length_a   1.000
_cell.length_b   1.000
_cell.length_c   1.000
_cell.angle_alpha   90.00
_cell.angle_beta   90.00
_cell.angle_gamma   90.00
#
_symmetry.space_group_name_H-M   'P 1'
#
loop_
_entity.id
_entity.type
_entity.pdbx_description
1 polymer ?
#
loop_
_entity_poly.entity_id
_entity_poly.type
_entity_poly.pdbx_seq_one_letter_code
_entity_poly.pdbx_strand_id
1 'polypeptide(L)'
;AERAPRPGDISQAEALALLDRSEEIGLVHTVNNVIEGLGYVCNCCGCCCAILRGVTEWGIQDSVAQSNYYAVIDPELCNDCGTCIERCQVHAISAGDGFSVVDKARCIGCGLCVSGCPNDVARLERKPEAEIIQPPANFRAWEQARLESRGMAE
;
A
#
# COMPACT_ATOMS: atom_id res chain seq x y z
N ALA A 1 -0.38 -6.95 27.34
CA ALA A 1 -0.10 -8.34 27.71
C ALA A 1 -0.55 -9.22 26.56
N GLU A 2 0.27 -10.19 26.15
CA GLU A 2 -0.11 -11.13 25.09
C GLU A 2 -1.28 -12.00 25.57
N ARG A 3 -2.27 -12.23 24.70
CA ARG A 3 -3.39 -13.11 25.04
C ARG A 3 -2.94 -14.56 25.00
N ALA A 4 -3.65 -15.43 25.72
CA ALA A 4 -3.41 -16.86 25.64
C ALA A 4 -3.64 -17.40 24.21
N PRO A 5 -2.84 -18.40 23.76
CA PRO A 5 -3.06 -19.08 22.50
C PRO A 5 -4.42 -19.76 22.43
N ARG A 6 -5.03 -19.76 21.24
CA ARG A 6 -6.30 -20.42 20.90
C ARG A 6 -6.07 -21.42 19.76
N PRO A 7 -6.98 -22.40 19.59
CA PRO A 7 -6.94 -23.28 18.42
C PRO A 7 -6.94 -22.46 17.12
N GLY A 8 -5.99 -22.75 16.24
CA GLY A 8 -5.80 -22.04 14.96
C GLY A 8 -4.90 -20.80 15.03
N ASP A 9 -4.39 -20.44 16.21
CA ASP A 9 -3.32 -19.44 16.29
C ASP A 9 -2.04 -19.98 15.62
N ILE A 10 -1.36 -19.10 14.91
CA ILE A 10 -0.05 -19.35 14.32
C ILE A 10 1.03 -18.64 15.12
N SER A 11 2.25 -19.16 15.06
CA SER A 11 3.43 -18.50 15.61
C SER A 11 3.73 -17.19 14.88
N GLN A 12 4.52 -16.32 15.50
CA GLN A 12 5.01 -15.10 14.86
C GLN A 12 5.78 -15.40 13.57
N ALA A 13 6.59 -16.47 13.55
CA ALA A 13 7.35 -16.87 12.37
C ALA A 13 6.44 -17.30 11.21
N GLU A 14 5.38 -18.06 11.50
CA GLU A 14 4.38 -18.45 10.49
C GLU A 14 3.60 -17.24 9.96
N ALA A 15 3.30 -16.26 10.83
CA ALA A 15 2.64 -15.02 10.43
C ALA A 15 3.53 -14.20 9.49
N LEU A 16 4.82 -14.04 9.80
CA LEU A 16 5.78 -13.35 8.93
C LEU A 16 5.93 -14.08 7.58
N ALA A 17 6.07 -15.40 7.59
CA ALA A 17 6.14 -16.19 6.35
C ALA A 17 4.85 -16.13 5.51
N LEU A 18 3.70 -15.85 6.12
CA LEU A 18 2.46 -15.58 5.38
C LEU A 18 2.47 -14.20 4.72
N LEU A 19 3.06 -13.19 5.38
CA LEU A 19 3.25 -11.87 4.78
C LEU A 19 4.21 -11.94 3.60
N ASP A 20 5.35 -12.62 3.74
CA ASP A 20 6.34 -12.81 2.67
C ASP A 20 5.69 -13.46 1.43
N ARG A 21 4.96 -14.57 1.61
CA ARG A 21 4.24 -15.22 0.51
C ARG A 21 3.16 -14.33 -0.12
N SER A 22 2.51 -13.49 0.68
CA SER A 22 1.50 -12.55 0.17
C SER A 22 2.15 -11.48 -0.71
N GLU A 23 3.32 -10.99 -0.31
CA GLU A 23 4.11 -10.04 -1.09
C GLU A 23 4.64 -10.68 -2.38
N GLU A 24 5.16 -11.92 -2.32
CA GLU A 24 5.67 -12.68 -3.47
C GLU A 24 4.64 -12.75 -4.60
N ILE A 25 3.38 -13.06 -4.25
CA ILE A 25 2.27 -13.15 -5.22
C ILE A 25 1.64 -11.80 -5.57
N GLY A 26 2.16 -10.67 -5.06
CA GLY A 26 1.76 -9.32 -5.44
C GLY A 26 0.54 -8.77 -4.71
N LEU A 27 0.26 -9.20 -3.48
CA LEU A 27 -0.80 -8.62 -2.64
C LEU A 27 -0.30 -7.37 -1.92
N VAL A 28 -1.15 -6.34 -1.87
CA VAL A 28 -0.87 -5.10 -1.15
C VAL A 28 -1.13 -5.31 0.34
N HIS A 29 -0.10 -5.09 1.16
CA HIS A 29 -0.25 -4.98 2.61
C HIS A 29 -0.95 -3.66 2.97
N THR A 30 -2.05 -3.76 3.69
CA THR A 30 -2.83 -2.61 4.19
C THR A 30 -3.16 -2.81 5.67
N VAL A 31 -3.17 -1.72 6.43
CA VAL A 31 -3.40 -1.73 7.88
C VAL A 31 -4.31 -0.56 8.26
N ASN A 32 -4.71 -0.48 9.54
CA ASN A 32 -5.25 0.76 10.08
C ASN A 32 -4.20 1.87 9.94
N ASN A 33 -4.54 2.99 9.28
CA ASN A 33 -3.62 4.11 9.11
C ASN A 33 -3.52 4.96 10.40
N VAL A 34 -2.99 4.37 11.46
CA VAL A 34 -2.78 4.95 12.79
C VAL A 34 -1.40 4.54 13.32
N ILE A 35 -0.83 5.33 14.23
CA ILE A 35 0.52 5.08 14.78
C ILE A 35 0.51 3.89 15.73
N GLU A 36 -0.47 3.81 16.63
CA GLU A 36 -0.58 2.78 17.66
C GLU A 36 -1.89 2.00 17.57
N GLY A 37 -1.83 0.72 17.95
CA GLY A 37 -3.01 -0.14 18.05
C GLY A 37 -3.52 -0.64 16.70
N LEU A 38 -2.62 -1.16 15.87
CA LEU A 38 -2.98 -1.86 14.63
C LEU A 38 -3.95 -2.99 14.94
N GLY A 39 -5.13 -2.95 14.31
CA GLY A 39 -6.20 -3.94 14.53
C GLY A 39 -6.19 -5.07 13.50
N TYR A 40 -5.64 -4.83 12.32
CA TYR A 40 -5.55 -5.83 11.25
C TYR A 40 -4.36 -5.58 10.32
N VAL A 41 -3.99 -6.63 9.60
CA VAL A 41 -3.20 -6.57 8.37
C VAL A 41 -4.02 -7.28 7.28
N CYS A 42 -4.26 -6.59 6.18
CA CYS A 42 -4.95 -7.12 5.01
C CYS A 42 -3.96 -7.26 3.85
N ASN A 43 -4.04 -8.37 3.12
CA ASN A 43 -3.24 -8.65 1.94
C ASN A 43 -4.18 -8.73 0.74
N CYS A 44 -4.32 -7.64 -0.01
CA CYS A 44 -5.39 -7.50 -1.01
C CYS A 44 -4.87 -7.35 -2.45
N CYS A 45 -5.66 -7.84 -3.41
CA CYS A 45 -5.53 -7.59 -4.86
C CYS A 45 -6.53 -6.50 -5.30
N GLY A 46 -6.28 -5.88 -6.45
CA GLY A 46 -7.27 -5.02 -7.14
C GLY A 46 -8.50 -5.77 -7.66
N CYS A 47 -8.50 -7.11 -7.61
CA CYS A 47 -9.48 -7.97 -8.26
C CYS A 47 -10.86 -8.04 -7.56
N CYS A 48 -10.91 -8.01 -6.23
CA CYS A 48 -12.17 -8.10 -5.48
C CYS A 48 -12.25 -7.20 -4.24
N CYS A 49 -11.14 -6.58 -3.83
CA CYS A 49 -11.10 -5.73 -2.65
C CYS A 49 -11.86 -4.42 -2.91
N ALA A 50 -12.94 -4.15 -2.16
CA ALA A 50 -13.73 -2.93 -2.31
C ALA A 50 -12.89 -1.66 -2.10
N ILE A 51 -11.87 -1.73 -1.23
CA ILE A 51 -10.97 -0.62 -0.96
C ILE A 51 -10.07 -0.30 -2.17
N LEU A 52 -9.47 -1.31 -2.79
CA LEU A 52 -8.63 -1.10 -3.98
C LEU A 52 -9.46 -0.80 -5.23
N ARG A 53 -10.64 -1.42 -5.37
CA ARG A 53 -11.61 -1.11 -6.44
C ARG A 53 -12.14 0.33 -6.36
N GLY A 54 -12.18 0.91 -5.16
CA GLY A 54 -12.43 2.34 -5.00
C GLY A 54 -11.48 3.19 -5.83
N VAL A 55 -10.19 2.85 -5.84
CA VAL A 55 -9.16 3.53 -6.64
C VAL A 55 -9.25 3.14 -8.12
N THR A 56 -9.34 1.84 -8.43
CA THR A 56 -9.19 1.34 -9.81
C THR A 56 -10.44 1.48 -10.67
N GLU A 57 -11.64 1.43 -10.09
CA GLU A 57 -12.91 1.40 -10.83
C GLU A 57 -13.83 2.59 -10.55
N TRP A 58 -13.80 3.11 -9.31
CA TRP A 58 -14.76 4.16 -8.90
C TRP A 58 -14.14 5.56 -8.82
N GLY A 59 -12.84 5.69 -9.09
CA GLY A 59 -12.14 6.98 -9.10
C GLY A 59 -11.98 7.61 -7.71
N ILE A 60 -12.22 6.87 -6.63
CA ILE A 60 -12.07 7.31 -5.25
C ILE A 60 -10.60 7.11 -4.85
N GLN A 61 -9.75 8.09 -5.18
CA GLN A 61 -8.31 8.00 -4.96
C GLN A 61 -7.94 7.77 -3.48
N ASP A 62 -8.70 8.36 -2.56
CA ASP A 62 -8.50 8.23 -1.11
C ASP A 62 -9.20 7.02 -0.48
N SER A 63 -9.67 6.06 -1.30
CA SER A 63 -10.31 4.84 -0.79
C SER A 63 -9.36 3.98 0.04
N VAL A 64 -8.06 4.08 -0.20
CA VAL A 64 -7.00 3.48 0.62
C VAL A 64 -6.04 4.58 1.07
N ALA A 65 -5.58 4.52 2.31
CA ALA A 65 -4.54 5.43 2.78
C ALA A 65 -3.25 5.23 1.97
N GLN A 66 -2.71 6.33 1.45
CA GLN A 66 -1.43 6.32 0.77
C GLN A 66 -0.28 6.32 1.79
N SER A 67 0.84 5.71 1.43
CA SER A 67 2.07 5.90 2.20
C SER A 67 2.66 7.30 1.93
N ASN A 68 3.64 7.67 2.76
CA ASN A 68 4.44 8.88 2.59
C ASN A 68 5.54 8.74 1.53
N TYR A 69 5.36 7.79 0.60
CA TYR A 69 6.30 7.48 -0.47
C TYR A 69 5.55 7.34 -1.80
N TYR A 70 6.27 7.52 -2.90
CA TYR A 70 5.87 7.05 -4.22
C TYR A 70 6.98 6.18 -4.81
N ALA A 71 6.62 5.30 -5.75
CA ALA A 71 7.61 4.53 -6.50
C ALA A 71 8.30 5.38 -7.56
N VAL A 72 9.58 5.13 -7.79
CA VAL A 72 10.37 5.67 -8.90
C VAL A 72 11.14 4.53 -9.55
N ILE A 73 11.19 4.54 -10.88
CA ILE A 73 11.90 3.56 -11.70
C ILE A 73 13.04 4.30 -12.40
N ASP A 74 14.26 3.74 -12.33
CA ASP A 74 15.41 4.28 -13.03
C ASP A 74 15.30 4.02 -14.55
N PRO A 75 15.17 5.07 -15.39
CA PRO A 75 14.98 4.89 -16.83
C PRO A 75 16.24 4.38 -17.54
N GLU A 76 17.44 4.57 -16.97
CA GLU A 76 18.70 4.13 -17.62
C GLU A 76 18.95 2.64 -17.45
N LEU A 77 18.41 2.05 -16.38
CA LEU A 77 18.61 0.64 -16.02
C LEU A 77 17.38 -0.23 -16.32
N CYS A 78 16.21 0.39 -16.47
CA CYS A 78 14.99 -0.33 -16.83
C CYS A 78 15.10 -0.90 -18.25
N ASN A 79 14.65 -2.14 -18.43
CA ASN A 79 14.59 -2.81 -19.73
C ASN A 79 13.15 -3.05 -20.21
N ASP A 80 12.19 -2.34 -19.61
CA ASP A 80 10.75 -2.42 -19.88
C ASP A 80 10.15 -3.85 -19.87
N CYS A 81 10.60 -4.70 -18.94
CA CYS A 81 10.09 -6.07 -18.83
C CYS A 81 8.61 -6.19 -18.42
N GLY A 82 7.99 -5.09 -17.95
CA GLY A 82 6.57 -5.06 -17.59
C GLY A 82 6.18 -5.67 -16.23
N THR A 83 7.09 -6.33 -15.50
CA THR A 83 6.76 -6.99 -14.21
C THR A 83 6.12 -6.04 -13.20
N CYS A 84 6.57 -4.79 -13.13
CA CYS A 84 6.01 -3.79 -12.22
C CYS A 84 4.57 -3.37 -12.60
N ILE A 85 4.24 -3.40 -13.90
CA ILE A 85 2.89 -3.09 -14.40
C ILE A 85 1.90 -4.15 -13.93
N GLU A 86 2.25 -5.44 -14.10
CA GLU A 86 1.41 -6.57 -13.68
C GLU A 86 1.18 -6.60 -12.16
N ARG A 87 2.21 -6.23 -11.38
CA ARG A 87 2.13 -6.24 -9.92
C ARG A 87 1.38 -5.03 -9.34
N CYS A 88 1.19 -3.95 -10.11
CA CYS A 88 0.59 -2.73 -9.62
C CYS A 88 -0.94 -2.83 -9.48
N GLN A 89 -1.41 -3.19 -8.29
CA GLN A 89 -2.84 -3.39 -7.99
C GLN A 89 -3.72 -2.13 -8.10
N VAL A 90 -3.12 -0.95 -8.26
CA VAL A 90 -3.83 0.34 -8.44
C VAL A 90 -3.65 0.96 -9.83
N HIS A 91 -2.99 0.23 -10.74
CA HIS A 91 -2.70 0.64 -12.12
C HIS A 91 -2.01 2.02 -12.21
N ALA A 92 -1.03 2.25 -11.33
CA ALA A 92 -0.22 3.46 -11.29
C ALA A 92 1.05 3.36 -12.15
N ILE A 93 1.28 2.25 -12.85
CA ILE A 93 2.48 2.04 -13.67
C ILE A 93 2.06 1.65 -15.08
N SER A 94 2.69 2.26 -16.09
CA SER A 94 2.45 2.00 -17.51
C SER A 94 3.76 1.90 -18.29
N ALA A 95 3.74 1.27 -19.46
CA ALA A 95 4.87 1.29 -20.38
C ALA A 95 5.13 2.72 -20.91
N GLY A 96 6.40 3.07 -21.07
CA GLY A 96 6.88 4.33 -21.63
C GLY A 96 7.72 4.12 -22.89
N ASP A 97 8.74 4.96 -23.09
CA ASP A 97 9.70 4.84 -24.20
C ASP A 97 10.95 4.09 -23.73
N GLY A 98 10.86 2.76 -23.72
CA GLY A 98 11.97 1.89 -23.29
C GLY A 98 12.11 1.69 -21.78
N PHE A 99 11.24 2.29 -20.98
CA PHE A 99 11.18 2.10 -19.52
C PHE A 99 9.74 2.26 -19.00
N SER A 100 9.44 1.63 -17.86
CA SER A 100 8.13 1.77 -17.20
C SER A 100 8.03 3.09 -16.42
N VAL A 101 6.86 3.74 -16.48
CA VAL A 101 6.59 5.07 -15.91
C VAL A 101 5.59 4.97 -14.78
N VAL A 102 5.83 5.69 -13.68
CA VAL A 102 4.93 5.74 -12.51
C VAL A 102 4.08 7.02 -12.52
N ASP A 103 2.76 6.87 -12.50
CA ASP A 103 1.82 7.94 -12.16
C ASP A 103 1.79 8.17 -10.65
N LYS A 104 2.47 9.23 -10.20
CA LYS A 104 2.58 9.58 -8.78
C LYS A 104 1.24 9.95 -8.15
N ALA A 105 0.26 10.43 -8.93
CA ALA A 105 -1.05 10.79 -8.39
C ALA A 105 -1.87 9.56 -8.00
N ARG A 106 -1.66 8.43 -8.70
CA ARG A 106 -2.31 7.14 -8.41
C ARG A 106 -1.48 6.23 -7.51
N CYS A 107 -0.18 6.47 -7.41
CA CYS A 107 0.72 5.62 -6.64
C CYS A 107 0.41 5.71 -5.13
N ILE A 108 0.00 4.59 -4.54
CA ILE A 108 -0.25 4.49 -3.09
C ILE A 108 1.04 4.19 -2.28
N GLY A 109 2.18 4.03 -2.96
CA GLY A 109 3.48 3.79 -2.35
C GLY A 109 3.61 2.46 -1.61
N CYS A 110 3.00 1.38 -2.13
CA CYS A 110 3.00 0.06 -1.49
C CYS A 110 4.30 -0.76 -1.67
N GLY A 111 5.16 -0.40 -2.61
CA GLY A 111 6.47 -1.05 -2.79
C GLY A 111 6.48 -2.37 -3.57
N LEU A 112 5.34 -2.92 -4.01
CA LEU A 112 5.32 -4.19 -4.76
C LEU A 112 6.13 -4.21 -6.07
N CYS A 113 6.31 -3.03 -6.67
CA CYS A 113 7.17 -2.84 -7.84
C CYS A 113 8.66 -2.84 -7.49
N VAL A 114 9.01 -2.50 -6.26
CA VAL A 114 10.39 -2.52 -5.74
C VAL A 114 10.79 -3.97 -5.47
N SER A 115 10.06 -4.68 -4.63
CA SER A 115 10.38 -6.07 -4.28
C SER A 115 10.19 -7.06 -5.42
N GLY A 116 9.35 -6.72 -6.40
CA GLY A 116 9.11 -7.55 -7.58
C GLY A 116 9.98 -7.23 -8.80
N CYS A 117 10.83 -6.20 -8.76
CA CYS A 117 11.61 -5.85 -9.94
C CYS A 117 12.79 -6.83 -10.11
N PRO A 118 12.87 -7.61 -11.21
CA PRO A 118 13.97 -8.56 -11.40
C PRO A 118 15.33 -7.88 -11.66
N ASN A 119 15.35 -6.57 -11.91
CA ASN A 119 16.56 -5.80 -12.20
C ASN A 119 16.93 -4.82 -11.07
N ASP A 120 16.17 -4.80 -9.97
CA ASP A 120 16.39 -3.91 -8.83
C ASP A 120 16.45 -2.39 -9.17
N VAL A 121 15.67 -1.96 -10.18
CA VAL A 121 15.69 -0.57 -10.68
C VAL A 121 14.57 0.33 -10.11
N ALA A 122 13.66 -0.26 -9.33
CA ALA A 122 12.57 0.47 -8.69
C ALA A 122 12.92 0.77 -7.23
N ARG A 123 12.56 1.96 -6.75
CA ARG A 123 12.73 2.36 -5.34
C ARG A 123 11.52 3.15 -4.83
N LEU A 124 11.39 3.23 -3.51
CA LEU A 124 10.47 4.17 -2.88
C LEU A 124 11.19 5.48 -2.56
N GLU A 125 10.63 6.59 -3.02
CA GLU A 125 11.09 7.93 -2.66
C GLU A 125 10.09 8.59 -1.72
N ARG A 126 10.61 9.21 -0.66
CA ARG A 126 9.77 9.93 0.31
C ARG A 126 9.15 11.14 -0.36
N LYS A 127 7.86 11.35 -0.12
CA LYS A 127 7.13 12.53 -0.61
C LYS A 127 7.76 13.83 -0.07
N PRO A 128 7.63 14.96 -0.79
CA PRO A 128 8.00 16.27 -0.28
C PRO A 128 7.30 16.58 1.04
N GLU A 129 7.94 17.33 1.92
CA GLU A 129 7.42 17.59 3.28
C GLU A 129 6.00 18.19 3.28
N ALA A 130 5.66 18.99 2.26
CA ALA A 130 4.33 19.57 2.09
C ALA A 130 3.21 18.55 1.79
N GLU A 131 3.57 17.35 1.32
CA GLU A 131 2.64 16.27 0.97
C GLU A 131 2.62 15.14 2.02
N ILE A 132 3.45 15.23 3.06
CA ILE A 132 3.53 14.21 4.11
C ILE A 132 2.27 14.27 4.96
N ILE A 133 1.61 13.12 5.09
CA ILE A 133 0.45 12.94 5.95
C ILE A 133 0.91 12.31 7.26
N GLN A 134 0.55 12.94 8.38
CA GLN A 134 0.76 12.37 9.70
C GLN A 134 -0.47 11.53 10.08
N PRO A 135 -0.33 10.21 10.24
CA PRO A 135 -1.44 9.38 10.64
C PRO A 135 -1.86 9.73 12.09
N PRO A 136 -3.16 9.60 12.43
CA PRO A 136 -3.63 9.78 13.79
C PRO A 136 -2.91 8.85 14.77
N ALA A 137 -2.74 9.29 16.02
CA ALA A 137 -2.02 8.50 17.03
C ALA A 137 -2.63 7.11 17.26
N ASN A 138 -3.95 6.98 17.21
CA ASN A 138 -4.68 5.73 17.43
C ASN A 138 -6.08 5.79 16.80
N PHE A 139 -6.83 4.70 16.88
CA PHE A 139 -8.17 4.59 16.30
C PHE A 139 -9.16 5.64 16.82
N ARG A 140 -9.08 6.01 18.10
CA ARG A 140 -9.97 7.04 18.69
C ARG A 140 -9.71 8.41 18.06
N ALA A 141 -8.44 8.78 17.88
CA ALA A 141 -8.07 10.02 17.22
C ALA A 141 -8.49 10.03 15.74
N TRP A 142 -8.35 8.89 15.05
CA TRP A 142 -8.83 8.74 13.67
C TRP A 142 -10.36 8.90 13.58
N GLU A 143 -11.11 8.27 14.49
CA GLU A 143 -12.57 8.35 14.49
C GLU A 143 -13.06 9.78 14.75
N GLN A 144 -12.44 10.48 15.70
CA GLN A 144 -12.75 11.89 15.95
C GLN A 144 -12.53 12.75 14.69
N ALA A 145 -11.35 12.65 14.05
CA ALA A 145 -11.05 13.40 12.83
C ALA A 145 -12.01 13.03 11.67
N ARG A 146 -12.43 11.77 11.57
CA ARG A 146 -13.42 11.31 10.60
C ARG A 146 -14.80 11.93 10.85
N LEU A 147 -15.23 12.03 12.12
CA LEU A 147 -16.52 12.64 12.48
C LEU A 147 -16.50 14.16 12.24
N GLU A 148 -15.41 14.83 12.63
CA GLU A 148 -15.20 16.26 12.39
C GLU A 148 -15.25 16.60 10.89
N SER A 149 -14.54 15.85 10.04
CA SER A 149 -14.55 16.07 8.58
C SER A 149 -15.92 15.83 7.92
N ARG A 150 -16.85 15.16 8.62
CA ARG A 150 -18.23 14.92 8.17
C ARG A 150 -19.26 15.85 8.80
N GLY A 151 -18.83 16.80 9.64
CA GLY A 151 -19.75 17.66 10.40
C GLY A 151 -20.60 16.88 11.41
N MET A 152 -20.09 15.76 11.91
CA MET A 152 -20.75 14.85 12.85
C MET A 152 -20.07 14.81 14.22
N ALA A 153 -19.20 15.78 14.52
CA ALA A 153 -18.61 15.91 15.85
C ALA A 153 -19.65 16.48 16.81
N GLU A 154 -19.83 15.82 17.96
CA GLU A 154 -20.65 16.29 19.09
C GLU A 154 -19.94 17.40 19.88
#